data_AF-A0A7N0TUS3-F1
#
_entry.id   AF-A0A7N0TUS3-F1
#
_cell.length_a   1.000
_cell.length_b   1.000
_cell.length_c   1.000
_cell.angle_alpha   90.00
_cell.angle_beta   90.00
_cell.angle_gamma   90.00
#
_symmetry.space_group_name_H-M   'P 1'
#
loop_
_entity.id
_entity.type
_entity.pdbx_description
1 polymer ?
#
loop_
_entity_poly.entity_id
_entity_poly.type
_entity_poly.pdbx_seq_one_letter_code
_entity_poly.pdbx_strand_id
1 'polypeptide(L)'
;MSTTHSHLLRLVISCRRITAQVTGPASSSIVAMASSSEQEFFSQYRSNLTRFPRRQQFWDAKAASRVGEKLGFRLKEIGVSGVEIDPIEELSRPIHHRKLVVPFFDSVKRAGVAVGGAEKLEERGFYGTGCNEAKTNDF
;
A
#
# COMPACT_ATOMS: atom_id res chain seq x y z
N MET A 1 -15.68 25.80 2.13
CA MET A 1 -14.64 24.86 1.69
C MET A 1 -14.66 23.71 2.67
N SER A 2 -15.18 22.55 2.26
CA SER A 2 -15.41 21.42 3.16
C SER A 2 -14.07 20.78 3.51
N THR A 3 -13.56 21.06 4.71
CA THR A 3 -12.46 20.31 5.31
C THR A 3 -13.01 18.95 5.69
N THR A 4 -13.03 18.01 4.73
CA THR A 4 -13.26 16.61 5.05
C THR A 4 -12.16 16.20 6.01
N HIS A 5 -12.54 15.86 7.23
CA HIS A 5 -11.64 15.35 8.25
C HIS A 5 -11.21 13.93 7.87
N SER A 6 -10.46 13.82 6.78
CA SER A 6 -10.04 12.55 6.19
C SER A 6 -8.73 12.11 6.83
N HIS A 7 -8.65 10.83 7.20
CA HIS A 7 -7.40 10.24 7.67
C HIS A 7 -6.43 10.14 6.49
N LEU A 8 -5.28 10.81 6.57
CA LEU A 8 -4.30 10.82 5.48
C LEU A 8 -3.34 9.64 5.61
N LEU A 9 -3.27 8.83 4.57
CA LEU A 9 -2.34 7.73 4.41
C LEU A 9 -1.08 8.20 3.69
N ARG A 10 0.05 8.10 4.38
CA ARG A 10 1.37 8.41 3.83
C ARG A 10 2.22 7.15 3.76
N LEU A 11 2.76 6.88 2.58
CA LEU A 11 3.78 5.83 2.40
C LEU A 11 5.19 6.43 2.46
N VAL A 12 6.02 5.88 3.33
CA VAL A 12 7.46 6.14 3.39
C VAL A 12 8.16 4.91 2.83
N ILE A 13 8.65 5.05 1.60
CA ILE A 13 9.30 3.97 0.85
C ILE A 13 10.79 4.24 0.79
N SER A 14 11.58 3.20 1.03
CA SER A 14 13.03 3.20 0.82
C SER A 14 13.42 1.90 0.11
N CYS A 15 14.66 1.80 -0.35
CA CYS A 15 15.20 0.55 -0.92
C CYS A 15 15.18 -0.61 0.09
N ARG A 16 15.25 -0.29 1.39
CA ARG A 16 15.32 -1.27 2.50
C ARG A 16 14.00 -1.58 3.20
N ARG A 17 13.03 -0.67 3.18
CA ARG A 17 11.78 -0.81 3.95
C ARG A 17 10.63 -0.05 3.32
N ILE A 18 9.43 -0.53 3.57
CA ILE A 18 8.17 0.16 3.29
C ILE A 18 7.47 0.39 4.63
N THR A 19 7.07 1.63 4.87
CA THR A 19 6.34 2.04 6.07
C THR A 19 5.11 2.80 5.63
N ALA A 20 3.94 2.39 6.10
CA ALA A 20 2.69 3.09 5.91
C ALA A 20 2.31 3.74 7.24
N GLN A 21 1.98 5.01 7.21
CA GLN A 21 1.53 5.76 8.38
C GLN A 21 0.20 6.44 8.05
N VAL A 22 -0.73 6.41 8.99
CA VAL A 22 -2.01 7.08 8.89
C VAL A 22 -2.05 8.19 9.90
N THR A 23 -2.32 9.40 9.43
CA THR A 23 -2.39 10.60 10.27
C THR A 23 -3.83 11.03 10.45
N GLY A 24 -4.14 11.51 11.66
CA GLY A 24 -5.45 11.97 12.04
C GLY A 24 -5.74 13.36 11.47
N PRO A 25 -6.99 13.64 11.09
CA PRO A 25 -7.38 14.90 10.46
C PRO A 25 -7.34 16.12 11.40
N ALA A 26 -7.45 15.91 12.72
CA ALA A 26 -7.61 16.99 13.69
C ALA A 26 -6.28 17.47 14.32
N SER A 27 -5.28 16.59 14.44
CA SER A 27 -4.05 16.87 15.20
C SER A 27 -2.77 16.48 14.48
N SER A 28 -2.85 15.96 13.25
CA SER A 28 -1.72 15.35 12.53
C SER A 28 -1.03 14.21 13.31
N SER A 29 -1.66 13.70 14.37
CA SER A 29 -1.15 12.58 15.17
C SER A 29 -1.19 11.29 14.35
N ILE A 30 -0.20 10.42 14.55
CA ILE A 30 -0.16 9.12 13.90
C ILE A 30 -1.18 8.21 14.57
N VAL A 31 -2.25 7.88 13.87
CA VAL A 31 -3.34 7.01 14.34
C VAL A 31 -2.95 5.55 14.20
N ALA A 32 -2.32 5.20 13.09
CA ALA A 32 -1.83 3.86 12.83
C ALA A 32 -0.53 3.92 12.04
N MET A 33 0.32 2.92 12.24
CA MET A 33 1.53 2.71 11.45
C MET A 33 1.63 1.22 11.13
N ALA A 34 2.22 0.86 10.00
CA ALA A 34 2.62 -0.50 9.68
C ALA A 34 3.93 -0.46 8.90
N SER A 35 4.90 -1.30 9.25
CA SER A 35 6.21 -1.33 8.59
C SER A 35 6.65 -2.74 8.26
N SER A 36 7.35 -2.90 7.13
CA SER A 36 8.00 -4.16 6.75
C SER A 36 9.16 -4.54 7.68
N SER A 37 9.59 -3.64 8.57
CA SER A 37 10.64 -3.87 9.57
C SER A 37 10.09 -4.22 10.96
N GLU A 38 8.79 -4.52 11.11
CA GLU A 38 8.25 -5.00 12.38
C GLU A 38 8.69 -6.44 12.69
N GLN A 39 8.76 -6.80 13.98
CA GLN A 39 9.39 -8.01 14.53
C GLN A 39 8.94 -9.32 13.86
N GLU A 40 7.71 -9.38 13.36
CA GLU A 40 7.10 -10.54 12.70
C GLU A 40 7.59 -10.78 11.26
N PHE A 41 8.20 -9.78 10.62
CA PHE A 41 8.77 -9.88 9.27
C PHE A 41 10.29 -10.07 9.26
N PHE A 42 10.93 -10.09 10.45
CA PHE A 42 12.39 -10.19 10.55
C PHE A 42 12.96 -11.49 10.01
N SER A 43 12.22 -12.61 10.04
CA SER A 43 12.68 -13.89 9.50
C SER A 43 12.88 -13.83 7.98
N GLN A 44 11.96 -13.16 7.27
CA GLN A 44 12.05 -12.93 5.82
C GLN A 44 13.07 -11.84 5.49
N TYR A 45 13.15 -10.79 6.30
CA TYR A 45 14.17 -9.75 6.16
C TYR A 45 15.60 -10.32 6.36
N ARG A 46 15.84 -11.09 7.43
CA ARG A 46 17.14 -11.74 7.72
C ARG A 46 17.56 -12.69 6.61
N SER A 47 16.65 -13.54 6.14
CA SER A 47 16.95 -14.50 5.08
C SER A 47 17.28 -13.82 3.74
N ASN A 48 16.65 -12.69 3.43
CA ASN A 48 17.04 -11.89 2.26
C ASN A 48 18.37 -11.13 2.47
N LEU A 49 18.62 -10.64 3.69
CA LEU A 49 19.85 -9.94 4.06
C LEU A 49 21.10 -10.83 3.99
N THR A 50 20.99 -12.11 4.38
CA THR A 50 22.12 -13.07 4.37
C THR A 50 22.29 -13.79 3.04
N ARG A 51 21.24 -13.93 2.23
CA ARG A 51 21.31 -14.71 0.97
C ARG A 51 21.90 -13.91 -0.20
N PHE A 52 21.77 -12.58 -0.24
CA PHE A 52 22.29 -11.77 -1.36
C PHE A 52 22.75 -10.37 -0.93
N PRO A 53 24.05 -10.15 -0.65
CA PRO A 53 24.59 -8.83 -0.30
C PRO A 53 24.54 -7.80 -1.44
N ARG A 54 24.13 -8.19 -2.66
CA ARG A 54 24.10 -7.32 -3.86
C ARG A 54 22.72 -6.82 -4.26
N ARG A 55 21.62 -7.33 -3.69
CA ARG A 55 20.28 -6.80 -4.00
C ARG A 55 20.00 -5.59 -3.12
N GLN A 56 19.85 -4.42 -3.74
CA GLN A 56 19.53 -3.17 -3.04
C GLN A 56 18.05 -3.08 -2.61
N GLN A 57 17.20 -3.99 -3.10
CA GLN A 57 15.77 -3.99 -2.84
C GLN A 57 15.39 -5.11 -1.87
N PHE A 58 14.95 -4.73 -0.67
CA PHE A 58 14.67 -5.65 0.45
C PHE A 58 13.17 -5.89 0.69
N TRP A 59 12.31 -5.25 -0.11
CA TRP A 59 10.87 -5.44 -0.04
C TRP A 59 10.31 -5.69 -1.44
N ASP A 60 9.38 -6.64 -1.51
CA ASP A 60 8.70 -7.07 -2.73
C ASP A 60 7.19 -6.78 -2.62
N ALA A 61 6.45 -6.97 -3.72
CA ALA A 61 5.00 -6.92 -3.78
C ALA A 61 4.30 -7.70 -2.65
N LYS A 62 4.84 -8.87 -2.26
CA LYS A 62 4.31 -9.69 -1.15
C LYS A 62 4.48 -9.01 0.22
N ALA A 63 5.63 -8.34 0.43
CA ALA A 63 5.87 -7.60 1.66
C ALA A 63 4.94 -6.38 1.73
N ALA A 64 4.74 -5.69 0.60
CA ALA A 64 3.81 -4.57 0.48
C ALA A 64 2.36 -5.01 0.81
N SER A 65 1.90 -6.13 0.24
CA SER A 65 0.59 -6.71 0.52
C SER A 65 0.39 -7.01 2.02
N ARG A 66 1.38 -7.63 2.67
CA ARG A 66 1.35 -7.94 4.12
C ARG A 66 1.30 -6.69 5.00
N VAL A 67 2.08 -5.67 4.65
CA VAL A 67 2.06 -4.38 5.37
C VAL A 67 0.71 -3.69 5.20
N GLY A 68 0.11 -3.77 4.01
CA GLY A 68 -1.22 -3.23 3.73
C GLY A 68 -2.32 -3.94 4.52
N GLU A 69 -2.30 -5.28 4.54
CA GLU A 69 -3.23 -6.08 5.34
C GLU A 69 -3.12 -5.74 6.84
N LYS A 70 -1.88 -5.65 7.37
CA LYS A 70 -1.64 -5.30 8.77
C LYS A 70 -2.13 -3.89 9.12
N LEU A 71 -1.93 -2.94 8.22
CA LEU A 71 -2.46 -1.59 8.38
C LEU A 71 -3.99 -1.61 8.39
N GLY A 72 -4.61 -2.34 7.47
CA GLY A 72 -6.05 -2.49 7.38
C GLY A 72 -6.66 -3.05 8.66
N PHE A 73 -6.04 -4.08 9.25
CA PHE A 73 -6.46 -4.60 10.56
C PHE A 73 -6.35 -3.55 11.66
N ARG A 74 -5.22 -2.85 11.77
CA ARG A 74 -5.05 -1.79 12.79
C ARG A 74 -6.07 -0.67 12.64
N LEU A 75 -6.38 -0.26 11.40
CA LEU A 75 -7.39 0.76 11.14
C LEU A 75 -8.79 0.30 11.52
N LYS A 76 -9.12 -0.96 11.22
CA LYS A 76 -10.40 -1.56 11.58
C LYS A 76 -10.57 -1.68 13.11
N GLU A 77 -9.52 -2.04 13.84
CA GLU A 77 -9.52 -2.06 15.31
C GLU A 77 -9.77 -0.68 15.92
N ILE A 78 -9.27 0.37 15.27
CA ILE A 78 -9.47 1.76 15.69
C ILE A 78 -10.84 2.31 15.23
N GLY A 79 -11.54 1.62 14.33
CA GLY A 79 -12.83 2.05 13.77
C GLY A 79 -12.71 3.01 12.59
N VAL A 80 -11.53 3.13 11.97
CA VAL A 80 -11.31 3.93 10.76
C VAL A 80 -11.68 3.11 9.52
N SER A 81 -12.72 3.53 8.82
CA SER A 81 -13.24 2.86 7.63
C SER A 81 -12.72 3.41 6.31
N GLY A 82 -12.09 4.60 6.32
CA GLY A 82 -11.62 5.27 5.11
C GLY A 82 -10.35 6.09 5.34
N VAL A 83 -9.44 6.02 4.38
CA VAL A 83 -8.20 6.82 4.33
C VAL A 83 -8.04 7.45 2.95
N GLU A 84 -7.44 8.63 2.90
CA GLU A 84 -7.12 9.33 1.65
C GLU A 84 -5.62 9.31 1.40
N ILE A 85 -5.22 9.13 0.15
CA ILE A 85 -3.83 9.24 -0.30
C ILE A 85 -3.64 10.61 -0.95
N ASP A 86 -2.49 11.23 -0.73
CA ASP A 86 -2.05 12.36 -1.54
C ASP A 86 -1.51 11.86 -2.91
N PRO A 87 -2.26 12.04 -4.01
CA PRO A 87 -1.84 11.57 -5.33
C PRO A 87 -0.61 12.32 -5.84
N ILE A 88 -0.31 13.53 -5.38
CA ILE A 88 0.85 14.31 -5.82
C ILE A 88 2.13 13.70 -5.25
N GLU A 89 2.13 13.36 -3.96
CA GLU A 89 3.27 12.70 -3.31
C GLU A 89 3.53 11.33 -3.96
N GLU A 90 2.48 10.55 -4.23
CA GLU A 90 2.61 9.21 -4.84
C GLU A 90 3.01 9.26 -6.34
N LEU A 91 2.53 10.25 -7.10
CA LEU A 91 2.88 10.47 -8.51
C LEU A 91 4.24 11.16 -8.72
N SER A 92 4.89 11.67 -7.67
CA SER A 92 6.29 12.11 -7.75
C SER A 92 7.27 10.95 -7.61
N ARG A 93 6.80 9.76 -7.17
CA ARG A 93 7.66 8.61 -6.92
C ARG A 93 8.14 7.95 -8.21
N PRO A 94 9.31 7.29 -8.19
CA PRO A 94 9.79 6.50 -9.32
C PRO A 94 8.80 5.41 -9.75
N ILE A 95 8.67 5.20 -11.06
CA ILE A 95 7.69 4.28 -11.68
C ILE A 95 7.83 2.85 -11.14
N HIS A 96 9.05 2.40 -10.84
CA HIS A 96 9.31 1.05 -10.32
C HIS A 96 8.72 0.83 -8.93
N HIS A 97 8.63 1.88 -8.09
CA HIS A 97 7.99 1.77 -6.78
C HIS A 97 6.48 1.71 -6.90
N ARG A 98 5.87 2.45 -7.84
CA ARG A 98 4.41 2.44 -8.03
C ARG A 98 3.86 1.04 -8.31
N LYS A 99 4.56 0.26 -9.17
CA LYS A 99 4.22 -1.15 -9.45
C LYS A 99 4.09 -2.01 -8.20
N LEU A 100 4.94 -1.74 -7.21
CA LEU A 100 5.08 -2.56 -6.02
C LEU A 100 4.13 -2.13 -4.89
N VAL A 101 3.54 -0.94 -5.01
CA VAL A 101 2.56 -0.40 -4.05
C VAL A 101 1.13 -0.79 -4.44
N VAL A 102 0.86 -1.14 -5.70
CA VAL A 102 -0.47 -1.65 -6.12
C VAL A 102 -0.99 -2.79 -5.20
N PRO A 103 -0.20 -3.84 -4.91
CA PRO A 103 -0.66 -4.92 -4.03
C PRO A 103 -0.87 -4.49 -2.57
N PHE A 104 -0.25 -3.38 -2.14
CA PHE A 104 -0.50 -2.81 -0.82
C PHE A 104 -1.89 -2.20 -0.76
N PHE A 105 -2.29 -1.41 -1.77
CA PHE A 105 -3.63 -0.81 -1.81
C PHE A 105 -4.72 -1.88 -1.94
N ASP A 106 -4.51 -2.90 -2.76
CA ASP A 106 -5.44 -4.02 -2.89
C ASP A 106 -5.66 -4.74 -1.56
N SER A 107 -4.59 -4.93 -0.77
CA SER A 107 -4.68 -5.55 0.55
C SER A 107 -5.41 -4.69 1.57
N VAL A 108 -5.23 -3.36 1.55
CA VAL A 108 -5.98 -2.43 2.42
C VAL A 108 -7.46 -2.43 2.06
N LYS A 109 -7.80 -2.35 0.76
CA LYS A 109 -9.18 -2.45 0.26
C LYS A 109 -9.82 -3.78 0.69
N ARG A 110 -9.09 -4.90 0.58
CA ARG A 110 -9.54 -6.23 0.99
C ARG A 110 -9.78 -6.36 2.49
N ALA A 111 -9.03 -5.62 3.31
CA ALA A 111 -9.25 -5.56 4.76
C ALA A 111 -10.52 -4.77 5.14
N GLY A 112 -11.20 -4.14 4.17
CA GLY A 112 -12.44 -3.40 4.36
C GLY A 112 -12.25 -1.91 4.64
N VAL A 113 -11.07 -1.36 4.32
CA VAL A 113 -10.78 0.08 4.44
C VAL A 113 -10.84 0.72 3.05
N ALA A 114 -11.68 1.73 2.89
CA ALA A 114 -11.76 2.51 1.66
C ALA A 114 -10.50 3.37 1.50
N VAL A 115 -9.92 3.37 0.30
CA VAL A 115 -8.71 4.13 -0.01
C VAL A 115 -9.02 5.14 -1.11
N GLY A 116 -9.24 6.40 -0.73
CA GLY A 116 -9.49 7.51 -1.64
C GLY A 116 -8.21 7.94 -2.37
N GLY A 117 -8.32 8.23 -3.67
CA GLY A 117 -7.19 8.68 -4.50
C GLY A 117 -6.32 7.56 -5.11
N ALA A 118 -6.55 6.29 -4.75
CA ALA A 118 -5.86 5.14 -5.36
C ALA A 118 -6.24 4.96 -6.86
N GLU A 119 -7.46 5.32 -7.24
CA GLU A 119 -7.97 5.27 -8.63
C GLU A 119 -7.13 6.09 -9.61
N LYS A 120 -6.62 7.25 -9.17
CA LYS A 120 -5.76 8.14 -9.97
C LYS A 120 -4.39 7.54 -10.28
N LEU A 121 -3.96 6.56 -9.50
CA LEU A 121 -2.73 5.80 -9.73
C LEU A 121 -2.96 4.65 -10.72
N GLU A 122 -4.18 4.11 -10.77
CA GLU A 122 -4.62 3.08 -11.71
C GLU A 122 -4.79 3.66 -13.12
N GLU A 123 -5.33 4.88 -13.25
CA GLU A 123 -5.60 5.57 -14.53
C GLU A 123 -4.34 5.97 -15.33
N ARG A 124 -3.18 6.15 -14.69
CA ARG A 124 -1.95 6.63 -15.36
C ARG A 124 -0.94 5.53 -15.74
N GLY A 125 -1.36 4.26 -15.76
CA GLY A 125 -0.64 3.25 -16.57
C GLY A 125 -0.39 1.87 -15.94
N PHE A 126 -1.41 1.22 -15.36
CA PHE A 126 -1.26 -0.16 -14.85
C PHE A 126 -2.34 -1.17 -15.26
N TYR A 127 -2.91 -1.04 -16.47
CA TYR A 127 -3.53 -2.18 -17.14
C TYR A 127 -2.89 -2.41 -18.51
N GLY A 128 -1.85 -3.25 -18.53
CA GLY A 128 -1.66 -4.16 -19.65
C GLY A 128 -2.69 -5.28 -19.48
N THR A 129 -3.73 -5.24 -20.32
CA THR A 129 -4.48 -6.38 -20.89
C THR A 129 -4.57 -7.69 -20.10
N GLY A 130 -5.81 -8.13 -19.86
CA GLY A 130 -6.12 -9.57 -19.91
C GLY A 130 -7.26 -10.04 -19.02
N CYS A 131 -8.50 -9.67 -19.34
CA CYS A 131 -9.70 -10.47 -19.05
C CYS A 131 -10.83 -9.99 -19.98
N ASN A 132 -10.84 -10.49 -21.22
CA ASN A 132 -12.04 -10.53 -22.05
C ASN A 132 -11.86 -11.61 -23.11
N GLU A 133 -12.26 -12.83 -22.79
CA GLU A 133 -12.87 -13.71 -23.78
C GLU A 133 -13.79 -14.71 -23.09
N ALA A 134 -14.97 -14.22 -22.68
CA ALA A 134 -16.14 -15.08 -22.57
C ALA A 134 -16.74 -15.20 -23.97
N LYS A 135 -16.34 -16.22 -24.72
CA LYS A 135 -17.13 -16.75 -25.84
C LYS A 135 -17.58 -18.16 -25.48
N THR A 136 -18.70 -18.22 -24.78
CA THR A 136 -19.57 -19.40 -24.85
C THR A 136 -20.33 -19.28 -26.16
N ASN A 137 -19.86 -19.97 -27.19
CA ASN A 137 -20.71 -20.28 -28.34
C ASN A 137 -21.53 -21.52 -27.95
N ASP A 138 -22.77 -21.30 -27.54
CA ASP A 138 -23.85 -22.25 -27.75
C ASP A 138 -24.26 -22.20 -29.23
N PHE A 139 -24.22 -23.36 -29.89
CA PHE A 139 -25.11 -23.91 -30.94
C PHE A 139 -24.38 -24.97 -31.78
#